data_AF-A0A1I7H675-F1
#
_entry.id   AF-A0A1I7H675-F1
#
_cell.length_a   1.000
_cell.length_b   1.000
_cell.length_c   1.000
_cell.angle_alpha   90.00
_cell.angle_beta   90.00
_cell.angle_gamma   90.00
#
_symmetry.space_group_name_H-M   'P 1'
#
loop_
_entity.id
_entity.type
_entity.pdbx_description
1 polymer ?
#
loop_
_entity_poly.entity_id
_entity_poly.type
_entity_poly.pdbx_seq_one_letter_code
_entity_poly.pdbx_strand_id
1 'polypeptide(L)' 'MLDLSILFKIGGAGIVLVILDKVLTSSGKSEIATMTNIAGIVIILIMIISLISDLFNTVKTMFMF' A
#
# COMPACT_ATOMS: atom_id res chain seq x y z
N MET A 1 -16.66 -13.34 8.10
CA MET A 1 -15.94 -13.75 6.87
C MET A 1 -14.59 -13.05 6.94
N LEU A 2 -13.47 -13.75 6.77
CA LEU A 2 -12.14 -13.14 6.88
C LEU A 2 -12.06 -11.88 5.99
N ASP A 3 -11.68 -10.74 6.57
CA ASP A 3 -11.48 -9.46 5.88
C ASP A 3 -10.24 -9.50 4.95
N LEU A 4 -10.28 -10.40 3.98
CA LEU A 4 -9.32 -10.49 2.87
C LEU A 4 -9.27 -9.19 2.05
N SER A 5 -10.29 -8.32 2.18
CA SER A 5 -10.37 -7.01 1.53
C SER A 5 -9.10 -6.17 1.74
N ILE A 6 -8.52 -6.20 2.94
CA ILE A 6 -7.28 -5.48 3.26
C ILE A 6 -6.07 -6.07 2.53
N LEU A 7 -5.97 -7.41 2.53
CA LEU A 7 -4.89 -8.12 1.84
C LEU A 7 -4.98 -7.91 0.32
N PHE A 8 -6.18 -7.90 -0.25
CA PHE A 8 -6.42 -7.57 -1.66
C PHE A 8 -6.09 -6.12 -1.99
N LYS A 9 -6.37 -5.15 -1.11
CA LYS A 9 -6.02 -3.74 -1.32
C LYS A 9 -4.50 -3.54 -1.40
N ILE A 10 -3.76 -4.07 -0.43
CA ILE A 10 -2.30 -3.91 -0.39
C ILE A 10 -1.63 -4.75 -1.49
N GLY A 11 -2.05 -6.00 -1.68
CA GLY A 11 -1.53 -6.87 -2.74
C GLY A 11 -1.82 -6.33 -4.14
N GLY A 12 -3.02 -5.81 -4.36
CA GLY A 12 -3.42 -5.16 -5.62
C GLY A 12 -2.58 -3.93 -5.94
N ALA A 13 -2.33 -3.06 -4.95
CA ALA A 13 -1.43 -1.92 -5.13
C ALA A 13 0.00 -2.36 -5.50
N GLY A 14 0.50 -3.44 -4.89
CA GLY A 14 1.80 -4.02 -5.23
C GLY A 14 1.87 -4.54 -6.67
N ILE A 15 0.83 -5.24 -7.15
CA ILE A 15 0.76 -5.71 -8.54
C ILE A 15 0.80 -4.54 -9.51
N VAL A 16 0.01 -3.48 -9.25
CA VAL A 16 -0.02 -2.29 -10.09
C VAL A 16 1.35 -1.61 -10.14
N LEU A 17 2.04 -1.49 -9.00
CA LEU A 17 3.39 -0.91 -8.96
C LEU A 17 4.39 -1.69 -9.82
N VAL A 18 4.39 -3.03 -9.73
CA VAL A 18 5.27 -3.88 -10.54
C VAL A 18 4.97 -3.74 -12.03
N ILE A 19 3.69 -3.63 -12.40
CA ILE A 19 3.30 -3.40 -13.80
C ILE A 19 3.80 -2.03 -14.27
N LEU A 20 3.60 -0.98 -13.47
CA LEU A 20 4.07 0.37 -13.79
C LEU A 20 5.60 0.43 -13.95
N ASP A 21 6.33 -0.19 -13.04
CA ASP A 21 7.80 -0.27 -13.10
C ASP A 21 8.28 -0.93 -14.41
N LYS A 22 7.70 -2.08 -14.76
CA LYS A 22 8.02 -2.79 -16.01
C LYS A 22 7.71 -1.94 -17.24
N VAL A 23 6.55 -1.27 -17.26
CA VAL A 23 6.13 -0.42 -18.38
C VAL A 23 7.08 0.78 -18.54
N LEU A 24 7.39 1.48 -17.44
CA LEU A 24 8.26 2.66 -17.45
C LEU A 24 9.70 2.29 -17.85
N THR A 25 10.22 1.18 -17.31
CA THR A 25 11.55 0.67 -17.66
C THR A 25 11.62 0.22 -19.11
N SER A 26 10.59 -0.47 -19.62
CA SER A 26 10.50 -0.86 -21.03
C SER A 26 10.39 0.32 -22.00
N SER A 27 9.89 1.47 -21.51
CA SER A 27 9.79 2.71 -22.27
C SER A 27 11.08 3.55 -22.25
N GLY A 28 12.18 3.01 -21.69
CA GLY A 28 13.46 3.71 -21.56
C GLY A 28 13.48 4.79 -20.46
N LYS A 29 12.46 4.86 -19.60
CA LYS A 29 12.31 5.86 -18.53
C LYS A 29 12.65 5.27 -17.16
N SER A 30 13.85 4.68 -17.05
CA SER A 30 14.32 3.99 -15.84
C SER A 30 14.36 4.88 -14.58
N GLU A 31 14.75 6.16 -14.74
CA GLU A 31 14.76 7.13 -13.64
C GLU A 31 13.35 7.37 -13.09
N ILE A 32 12.36 7.51 -13.97
CA ILE A 32 10.95 7.71 -13.60
C ILE A 32 10.37 6.45 -12.96
N ALA A 33 10.75 5.26 -13.45
CA ALA A 33 10.37 3.98 -12.85
C ALA A 33 10.85 3.90 -11.39
N THR A 34 12.11 4.27 -11.15
CA THR A 34 12.71 4.29 -9.80
C THR A 34 11.97 5.25 -8.87
N MET A 35 11.67 6.48 -9.33
CA MET A 35 10.90 7.45 -8.54
C MET A 35 9.48 6.96 -8.25
N THR A 36 8.86 6.28 -9.20
CA THR A 36 7.50 5.71 -9.06
C THR A 36 7.48 4.58 -8.02
N ASN A 37 8.51 3.73 -7.99
CA ASN A 37 8.63 2.70 -6.96
C ASN A 37 8.76 3.29 -5.55
N ILE A 38 9.56 4.34 -5.39
CA ILE A 38 9.70 5.04 -4.10
C ILE A 38 8.35 5.61 -3.67
N ALA A 39 7.64 6.30 -4.57
CA ALA A 39 6.30 6.83 -4.30
C ALA A 39 5.31 5.71 -3.95
N GLY A 40 5.37 4.58 -4.66
CA GLY A 40 4.57 3.40 -4.41
C GLY A 40 4.77 2.81 -3.01
N ILE A 41 6.02 2.68 -2.57
CA ILE A 41 6.36 2.23 -1.23
C ILE A 41 5.79 3.19 -0.19
N VAL A 42 5.93 4.51 -0.38
CA VAL A 42 5.37 5.51 0.53
C VAL A 42 3.85 5.40 0.65
N ILE A 43 3.14 5.20 -0.47
CA ILE A 43 1.68 5.00 -0.48
C ILE A 43 1.30 3.73 0.31
N ILE A 44 2.04 2.64 0.14
CA ILE A 44 1.81 1.40 0.91
C ILE A 44 2.02 1.63 2.40
N LEU A 45 3.08 2.36 2.79
CA LEU A 45 3.33 2.69 4.19
C LEU A 45 2.18 3.51 4.80
N ILE A 46 1.64 4.49 4.06
CA ILE A 46 0.48 5.28 4.51
C ILE A 46 -0.74 4.38 4.72
N MET A 47 -1.00 3.43 3.81
CA MET A 47 -2.09 2.46 3.99
C MET A 47 -1.91 1.63 5.26
N ILE A 48 -0.69 1.18 5.55
CA ILE A 48 -0.38 0.42 6.77
C ILE A 48 -0.59 1.28 8.03
N ILE A 49 -0.16 2.54 8.02
CA ILE A 49 -0.36 3.45 9.15
C ILE A 49 -1.85 3.63 9.46
N SER A 50 -2.70 3.78 8.44
CA SER A 50 -4.15 3.89 8.63
C SER A 50 -4.72 2.63 9.32
N LEU A 51 -4.29 1.45 8.88
CA LEU A 51 -4.73 0.18 9.48
C LEU A 51 -4.31 0.09 10.95
N ILE A 52 -3.07 0.47 11.27
CA ILE A 52 -2.59 0.50 12.65
C ILE A 52 -3.44 1.48 13.48
N SER A 53 -3.77 2.65 12.94
CA SER A 53 -4.61 3.63 13.62
C SER A 53 -6.01 3.08 13.91
N ASP A 54 -6.61 2.36 12.96
CA ASP A 54 -7.92 1.74 13.13
C ASP A 54 -7.90 0.66 14.21
N LEU A 55 -6.81 -0.13 14.27
CA LEU A 55 -6.62 -1.09 15.35
C LEU A 55 -6.48 -0.39 16.71
N PHE A 56 -5.69 0.68 16.79
CA PHE A 56 -5.56 1.47 18.02
C PHE A 56 -6.89 2.07 18.48
N ASN A 57 -7.70 2.59 17.54
CA ASN A 57 -9.03 3.10 17.84
C ASN A 57 -9.94 2.00 18.37
N THR A 58 -9.90 0.82 17.74
CA THR A 58 -10.68 -0.35 18.19
C THR A 58 -10.32 -0.73 19.62
N VAL A 59 -9.02 -0.83 19.92
CA VAL A 59 -8.51 -1.11 21.27
C VAL A 59 -9.00 -0.04 22.25
N LYS A 60 -8.81 1.25 21.92
CA LYS A 60 -9.24 2.37 22.76
C LYS A 60 -10.74 2.32 23.07
N THR A 61 -11.58 2.01 22.09
CA THR A 61 -13.02 1.87 22.28
C THR A 61 -13.34 0.72 23.25
N MET A 62 -12.67 -0.44 23.14
CA MET A 62 -12.90 -1.56 24.04
C MET A 62 -12.51 -1.28 25.50
N PHE A 63 -11.54 -0.40 25.73
CA PHE A 63 -11.12 0.01 27.08
C PHE A 63 -11.87 1.24 27.63
N MET A 64 -12.67 1.92 26.81
CA MET A 64 -13.51 3.08 27.21
C MET A 64 -14.98 2.70 27.50
N PHE A 65 -15.35 1.44 27.33
CA PHE A 65 -16.59 0.84 27.84
C PHE A 65 -16.34 0.12 29.17
#